data_AF-A0A8A1MMD9-F1
#
_entry.id   AF-A0A8A1MMD9-F1
#
_cell.length_a   1.000
_cell.length_b   1.000
_cell.length_c   1.000
_cell.angle_alpha   90.00
_cell.angle_beta   90.00
_cell.angle_gamma   90.00
#
_symmetry.space_group_name_H-M   'P 1'
#
loop_
_entity.id
_entity.type
_entity.pdbx_description
1 polymer ?
#
loop_
_entity_poly.entity_id
_entity_poly.type
_entity_poly.pdbx_seq_one_letter_code
_entity_poly.pdbx_strand_id
1 'polypeptide(L)'
;MDQSLEKETQHPQVTTGIREPCERLQERAKKLRTLQRLEPRAANLLSAAVKIMTTEQIVRAFKIYHSFLHDVLRACGQFGQGLVVLCAVGLGKHRVVALSEEKRTMLVHWVANNTNFLYFPALSSMATEFSVPNFNKYEPLPKRPRLESQQVPG
;
A
#
# COMPACT_ATOMS: atom_id res chain seq x y z
N MET A 1 -40.94 -19.67 -1.39
CA MET A 1 -40.08 -20.49 -2.26
C MET A 1 -40.15 -19.81 -3.61
N ASP A 2 -39.21 -19.02 -4.10
CA ASP A 2 -37.79 -18.81 -3.80
C ASP A 2 -37.44 -17.37 -4.21
N GLN A 3 -36.79 -16.60 -3.33
CA GLN A 3 -36.11 -15.36 -3.72
C GLN A 3 -34.64 -15.71 -3.96
N SER A 4 -34.28 -16.02 -5.19
CA SER A 4 -32.89 -16.15 -5.62
C SER A 4 -32.24 -14.78 -5.61
N LEU A 5 -31.55 -14.49 -4.50
CA LEU A 5 -30.66 -13.36 -4.33
C LEU A 5 -29.45 -13.56 -5.26
N GLU A 6 -29.55 -13.11 -6.50
CA GLU A 6 -28.41 -12.98 -7.39
C GLU A 6 -27.45 -11.97 -6.75
N LYS A 7 -26.39 -12.49 -6.11
CA LYS A 7 -25.23 -11.69 -5.72
C LYS A 7 -24.53 -11.23 -6.99
N GLU A 8 -24.95 -10.09 -7.53
CA GLU A 8 -24.20 -9.33 -8.53
C GLU A 8 -22.80 -9.13 -7.98
N THR A 9 -21.87 -9.91 -8.51
CA THR A 9 -20.46 -9.85 -8.15
C THR A 9 -19.89 -8.65 -8.87
N GLN A 10 -20.04 -7.47 -8.29
CA GLN A 10 -19.52 -6.19 -8.79
C GLN A 10 -18.06 -6.38 -9.23
N HIS A 11 -17.86 -6.49 -10.54
CA HIS A 11 -16.53 -6.43 -11.13
C HIS A 11 -16.06 -4.98 -11.05
N PRO A 12 -14.88 -4.71 -10.47
CA PRO A 12 -14.33 -3.36 -10.42
C PRO A 12 -14.27 -2.75 -11.81
N GLN A 13 -14.94 -1.61 -12.04
CA GLN A 13 -14.78 -0.87 -13.28
C GLN A 13 -13.34 -0.34 -13.34
N VAL A 14 -12.62 -0.68 -14.40
CA VAL A 14 -11.23 -0.28 -14.58
C VAL A 14 -11.12 0.70 -15.73
N THR A 15 -10.58 1.88 -15.44
CA THR A 15 -10.25 2.87 -16.46
C THR A 15 -9.10 2.37 -17.33
N THR A 16 -9.20 2.55 -18.65
CA THR A 16 -8.31 1.94 -19.66
C THR A 16 -6.82 2.16 -19.40
N GLY A 17 -6.44 3.30 -18.79
CA GLY A 17 -5.04 3.66 -18.49
C GLY A 17 -4.38 2.90 -17.33
N ILE A 18 -5.16 2.27 -16.43
CA ILE A 18 -4.66 1.52 -15.26
C ILE A 18 -5.11 0.05 -15.28
N ARG A 19 -5.62 -0.42 -16.43
CA ARG A 19 -6.16 -1.78 -16.59
C ARG A 19 -5.21 -2.88 -16.14
N GLU A 20 -4.00 -2.89 -16.69
CA GLU A 20 -3.00 -3.91 -16.37
C GLU A 20 -2.58 -3.90 -14.88
N PRO A 21 -2.28 -2.75 -14.23
CA PRO A 21 -2.07 -2.71 -12.78
C PRO A 21 -3.22 -3.27 -11.96
N CYS A 22 -4.47 -2.93 -12.30
CA CYS A 22 -5.65 -3.39 -11.59
C CYS A 22 -5.85 -4.90 -11.73
N GLU A 23 -5.81 -5.43 -12.96
CA GLU A 23 -5.94 -6.87 -13.22
C GLU A 23 -4.88 -7.66 -12.44
N ARG A 24 -3.64 -7.17 -12.43
CA ARG A 24 -2.54 -7.79 -11.68
C ARG A 24 -2.77 -7.79 -10.17
N LEU A 25 -3.30 -6.68 -9.61
CA LEU A 25 -3.67 -6.63 -8.19
C LEU A 25 -4.78 -7.63 -7.87
N GLN A 26 -5.78 -7.76 -8.75
CA GLN A 26 -6.87 -8.73 -8.57
C GLN A 26 -6.36 -10.18 -8.62
N GLU A 27 -5.53 -10.52 -9.62
CA GLU A 27 -4.91 -11.84 -9.72
C GLU A 27 -4.06 -12.16 -8.49
N ARG A 28 -3.25 -11.19 -8.04
CA ARG A 28 -2.42 -11.38 -6.87
C ARG A 28 -3.25 -11.52 -5.60
N ALA A 29 -4.35 -10.77 -5.47
CA ALA A 29 -5.28 -10.90 -4.36
C ALA A 29 -5.92 -12.29 -4.33
N LYS A 30 -6.40 -12.79 -5.48
CA LYS A 30 -6.95 -14.16 -5.60
C LYS A 30 -5.91 -15.22 -5.21
N LYS A 31 -4.69 -15.10 -5.72
CA LYS A 31 -3.60 -16.05 -5.41
C LYS A 31 -3.26 -16.05 -3.93
N LEU A 32 -3.09 -14.87 -3.32
CA LEU A 32 -2.77 -14.75 -1.91
C LEU A 32 -3.94 -15.13 -1.00
N ARG A 33 -5.19 -14.91 -1.41
CA ARG A 33 -6.37 -15.37 -0.68
C ARG A 33 -6.43 -16.90 -0.64
N THR A 34 -6.02 -17.56 -1.72
CA THR A 34 -5.97 -19.03 -1.81
C THR A 34 -4.81 -19.61 -1.01
N LEU A 35 -3.61 -19.02 -1.14
CA LEU A 35 -2.41 -19.53 -0.48
C LEU A 35 -2.29 -19.12 0.98
N GLN A 36 -2.87 -17.99 1.36
CA GLN A 36 -2.75 -17.34 2.67
C GLN A 36 -1.31 -17.10 3.16
N ARG A 37 -0.33 -17.17 2.24
CA ARG A 37 1.10 -16.97 2.53
C ARG A 37 1.81 -16.31 1.36
N LEU A 38 2.95 -15.66 1.65
CA LEU A 38 3.83 -15.13 0.62
C LEU A 38 4.79 -16.20 0.11
N GLU A 39 4.94 -16.27 -1.21
CA GLU A 39 6.06 -16.99 -1.81
C GLU A 39 7.38 -16.26 -1.49
N PRO A 40 8.54 -16.95 -1.43
CA PRO A 40 9.82 -16.32 -1.06
C PRO A 40 10.15 -15.08 -1.89
N ARG A 41 9.84 -15.10 -3.19
CA ARG A 41 10.01 -13.94 -4.07
C ARG A 41 9.13 -12.75 -3.66
N ALA A 42 7.89 -13.00 -3.27
CA ALA A 42 6.98 -11.95 -2.82
C ALA A 42 7.34 -11.42 -1.44
N ALA A 43 7.83 -12.28 -0.54
CA ALA A 43 8.40 -11.87 0.73
C ALA A 43 9.57 -10.89 0.51
N ASN A 44 10.50 -11.21 -0.39
CA ASN A 44 11.62 -10.32 -0.73
C ASN A 44 11.15 -8.96 -1.28
N LEU A 45 10.12 -8.95 -2.13
CA LEU A 45 9.53 -7.72 -2.65
C LEU A 45 8.90 -6.88 -1.53
N LEU A 46 8.20 -7.52 -0.60
CA LEU A 46 7.58 -6.85 0.53
C LEU A 46 8.64 -6.28 1.49
N SER A 47 9.66 -7.06 1.84
CA SER A 47 10.77 -6.59 2.68
C SER A 47 11.49 -5.39 2.05
N ALA A 48 11.71 -5.42 0.73
CA ALA A 48 12.29 -4.28 0.02
C ALA A 48 11.37 -3.05 0.04
N ALA A 49 10.05 -3.25 -0.12
CA ALA A 49 9.07 -2.17 -0.05
C ALA A 49 9.00 -1.54 1.35
N VAL A 50 8.97 -2.36 2.41
CA VAL A 50 9.00 -1.88 3.80
C VAL A 50 10.26 -1.07 4.06
N LYS A 51 11.44 -1.57 3.65
CA LYS A 51 12.69 -0.83 3.78
C LYS A 51 12.62 0.54 3.07
N ILE A 52 12.01 0.59 1.89
CA ILE A 52 11.83 1.87 1.16
C ILE A 52 10.89 2.82 1.93
N MET A 53 9.84 2.30 2.56
CA MET A 53 8.91 3.12 3.35
C MET A 53 9.52 3.63 4.65
N THR A 54 10.43 2.89 5.28
CA THR A 54 10.98 3.24 6.60
C THR A 54 12.31 3.96 6.57
N THR A 55 12.92 4.10 5.39
CA THR A 55 14.22 4.78 5.24
C THR A 55 14.09 6.02 4.37
N GLU A 56 14.95 7.01 4.62
CA GLU A 56 15.00 8.20 3.77
C GLU A 56 15.46 7.82 2.36
N GLN A 57 14.65 8.19 1.36
CA GLN A 57 14.94 7.89 -0.03
C GLN A 57 15.58 9.09 -0.71
N ILE A 58 16.81 8.92 -1.19
CA ILE A 58 17.51 9.96 -1.97
C ILE A 58 17.21 9.79 -3.47
N VAL A 59 17.08 8.54 -3.92
CA VAL A 59 16.87 8.19 -5.33
C VAL A 59 15.43 8.47 -5.76
N ARG A 60 15.26 9.21 -6.88
CA ARG A 60 13.94 9.60 -7.42
C ARG A 60 12.97 8.44 -7.57
N ALA A 61 13.42 7.31 -8.12
CA ALA A 61 12.59 6.12 -8.29
C ALA A 61 12.07 5.57 -6.94
N PHE A 62 12.89 5.60 -5.89
CA PHE A 62 12.48 5.15 -4.57
C PHE A 62 11.56 6.17 -3.90
N LYS A 63 11.77 7.48 -4.10
CA LYS A 63 10.83 8.52 -3.65
C LYS A 63 9.44 8.33 -4.25
N ILE A 64 9.35 8.07 -5.57
CA ILE A 64 8.07 7.83 -6.25
C ILE A 64 7.36 6.60 -5.64
N TYR A 65 8.10 5.51 -5.46
CA TYR A 65 7.53 4.29 -4.90
C TYR A 65 7.12 4.46 -3.42
N HIS A 66 7.94 5.13 -2.62
CA HIS A 66 7.64 5.52 -1.24
C HIS A 66 6.34 6.33 -1.17
N SER A 67 6.23 7.42 -1.94
CA SER A 67 5.03 8.26 -1.96
C SER A 67 3.80 7.45 -2.32
N PHE A 68 3.87 6.62 -3.37
CA PHE A 68 2.75 5.77 -3.78
C PHE A 68 2.29 4.82 -2.66
N LEU A 69 3.21 4.14 -1.96
CA LEU A 69 2.83 3.23 -0.87
C LEU A 69 2.23 3.99 0.32
N HIS A 70 2.74 5.18 0.63
CA HIS A 70 2.16 6.05 1.66
C HIS A 70 0.77 6.58 1.26
N ASP A 71 0.55 6.88 -0.02
CA ASP A 71 -0.74 7.31 -0.52
C ASP A 71 -1.77 6.18 -0.45
N VAL A 72 -1.39 4.94 -0.78
CA VAL A 72 -2.24 3.75 -0.56
C VAL A 72 -2.55 3.58 0.93
N LEU A 73 -1.53 3.66 1.79
CA LEU A 73 -1.67 3.52 3.24
C LEU A 73 -2.65 4.56 3.80
N ARG A 74 -2.56 5.81 3.34
CA ARG A 74 -3.42 6.91 3.77
C ARG A 74 -4.84 6.78 3.21
N ALA A 75 -4.99 6.51 1.91
CA ALA A 75 -6.29 6.49 1.24
C ALA A 75 -7.17 5.32 1.69
N CYS A 76 -6.58 4.21 2.12
CA CYS A 76 -7.31 3.00 2.51
C CYS A 76 -7.58 2.88 4.02
N GLY A 77 -7.14 3.85 4.83
CA GLY A 77 -7.36 3.89 6.27
C GLY A 77 -6.95 2.60 6.99
N GLN A 78 -7.88 2.00 7.73
CA GLN A 78 -7.64 0.79 8.52
C GLN A 78 -7.15 -0.42 7.70
N PHE A 79 -7.46 -0.49 6.41
CA PHE A 79 -7.04 -1.57 5.51
C PHE A 79 -5.71 -1.27 4.80
N GLY A 80 -5.15 -0.08 5.00
CA GLY A 80 -4.00 0.42 4.26
C GLY A 80 -2.77 -0.47 4.38
N GLN A 81 -2.48 -1.02 5.56
CA GLN A 81 -1.32 -1.90 5.75
C GLN A 81 -1.42 -3.18 4.89
N GLY A 82 -2.60 -3.81 4.89
CA GLY A 82 -2.84 -5.01 4.08
C GLY A 82 -2.83 -4.72 2.58
N LEU A 83 -3.37 -3.56 2.17
CA LEU A 83 -3.35 -3.16 0.76
C LEU A 83 -1.96 -2.71 0.28
N VAL A 84 -1.13 -2.15 1.17
CA VAL A 84 0.30 -1.93 0.90
C VAL A 84 1.00 -3.25 0.62
N VAL A 85 0.73 -4.31 1.41
CA VAL A 85 1.27 -5.66 1.12
C VAL A 85 0.90 -6.08 -0.30
N LEU A 86 -0.38 -5.98 -0.65
CA LEU A 86 -0.88 -6.37 -1.97
C LEU A 86 -0.23 -5.56 -3.10
N CYS A 87 -0.14 -4.24 -2.95
CA CYS A 87 0.50 -3.35 -3.91
C CYS A 87 2.00 -3.62 -4.06
N ALA A 88 2.69 -3.89 -2.95
CA ALA A 88 4.12 -4.19 -2.95
C ALA A 88 4.43 -5.47 -3.71
N VAL A 89 3.67 -6.53 -3.46
CA VAL A 89 3.90 -7.85 -4.07
C VAL A 89 3.27 -8.00 -5.46
N GLY A 90 2.20 -7.26 -5.74
CA GLY A 90 1.49 -7.29 -7.02
C GLY A 90 2.17 -6.43 -8.08
N LEU A 91 2.55 -5.20 -7.73
CA LEU A 91 3.13 -4.26 -8.70
C LEU A 91 4.65 -4.17 -8.56
N GLY A 92 5.12 -4.08 -7.31
CA GLY A 92 6.51 -3.79 -7.02
C GLY A 92 6.97 -2.43 -7.54
N LYS A 93 8.23 -2.10 -7.23
CA LYS A 93 8.83 -0.80 -7.56
C LYS A 93 8.81 -0.49 -9.06
N HIS A 94 9.30 -1.41 -9.89
CA HIS A 94 9.52 -1.14 -11.31
C HIS A 94 8.25 -0.71 -12.04
N ARG A 95 7.11 -1.34 -11.73
CA ARG A 95 5.83 -1.03 -12.37
C ARG A 95 5.28 0.30 -11.90
N VAL A 96 5.33 0.59 -10.59
CA VAL A 96 4.84 1.85 -10.04
C VAL A 96 5.63 3.05 -10.57
N VAL A 97 6.95 2.90 -10.68
CA VAL A 97 7.84 3.97 -11.20
C VAL A 97 7.61 4.21 -12.69
N ALA A 98 7.23 3.18 -13.46
CA ALA A 98 6.94 3.30 -14.89
C ALA A 98 5.58 3.98 -15.18
N LEU A 99 4.67 4.03 -14.21
CA LEU A 99 3.39 4.75 -14.37
C LEU A 99 3.61 6.26 -14.37
N SER A 100 2.75 7.00 -15.07
CA SER A 100 2.67 8.46 -14.91
C SER A 100 2.09 8.82 -13.55
N GLU A 101 2.28 10.06 -13.12
CA GLU A 101 1.72 10.56 -11.85
C GLU A 101 0.21 10.43 -11.80
N GLU A 102 -0.48 10.87 -12.85
CA GLU A 102 -1.92 10.73 -13.00
C GLU A 102 -2.37 9.27 -12.85
N LYS A 103 -1.71 8.33 -13.54
CA LYS A 103 -2.04 6.90 -13.45
C LYS A 103 -1.80 6.34 -12.04
N ARG A 104 -0.76 6.80 -11.33
CA ARG A 104 -0.54 6.40 -9.93
C ARG A 104 -1.68 6.89 -9.04
N THR A 105 -2.09 8.15 -9.19
CA THR A 105 -3.21 8.73 -8.43
C THR A 105 -4.52 7.98 -8.72
N MET A 106 -4.82 7.71 -9.99
CA MET A 106 -5.98 6.90 -10.38
C MET A 106 -5.94 5.49 -9.78
N LEU A 107 -4.76 4.87 -9.74
CA LEU A 107 -4.58 3.55 -9.16
C LEU A 107 -4.79 3.55 -7.64
N VAL A 108 -4.28 4.55 -6.92
CA VAL A 108 -4.53 4.71 -5.48
C VAL A 108 -6.03 4.85 -5.22
N HIS A 109 -6.71 5.71 -6.00
CA HIS A 109 -8.15 5.91 -5.88
C HIS A 109 -8.93 4.63 -6.17
N TRP A 110 -8.54 3.88 -7.21
CA TRP A 110 -9.15 2.61 -7.54
C TRP A 110 -8.95 1.57 -6.41
N VAL A 111 -7.76 1.48 -5.82
CA VAL A 111 -7.50 0.57 -4.69
C VAL A 111 -8.38 0.93 -3.49
N ALA A 112 -8.52 2.23 -3.17
CA ALA A 112 -9.36 2.70 -2.08
C ALA A 112 -10.86 2.35 -2.30
N ASN A 113 -11.36 2.53 -3.53
CA ASN A 113 -12.75 2.22 -3.88
C ASN A 113 -13.04 0.71 -3.95
N ASN A 114 -12.01 -0.13 -4.11
CA ASN A 114 -12.14 -1.59 -4.24
C ASN A 114 -11.56 -2.35 -3.06
N THR A 115 -11.43 -1.69 -1.91
CA THR A 115 -10.95 -2.26 -0.64
C THR A 115 -11.64 -3.58 -0.31
N ASN A 116 -12.98 -3.65 -0.37
CA ASN A 116 -13.75 -4.87 -0.06
C ASN A 116 -13.39 -6.07 -0.94
N PHE A 117 -13.03 -5.82 -2.20
CA PHE A 117 -12.67 -6.89 -3.13
C PHE A 117 -11.24 -7.37 -2.92
N LEU A 118 -10.32 -6.42 -2.72
CA LEU A 118 -8.87 -6.66 -2.64
C LEU A 118 -8.41 -7.13 -1.26
N TYR A 119 -9.08 -6.67 -0.19
CA TYR A 119 -8.70 -6.97 1.17
C TYR A 119 -9.18 -8.36 1.60
N PHE A 120 -8.41 -8.99 2.50
CA PHE A 120 -8.80 -10.17 3.26
C PHE A 120 -7.89 -10.26 4.50
N PRO A 121 -8.34 -10.89 5.60
CA PRO A 121 -7.66 -10.82 6.90
C PRO A 121 -6.19 -11.23 6.90
N ALA A 122 -5.81 -12.23 6.09
CA ALA A 122 -4.42 -12.69 6.00
C ALA A 122 -3.45 -11.60 5.53
N LEU A 123 -3.90 -10.58 4.77
CA LEU A 123 -3.05 -9.43 4.41
C LEU A 123 -2.61 -8.63 5.63
N SER A 124 -3.45 -8.52 6.65
CA SER A 124 -3.12 -7.83 7.91
C SER A 124 -2.12 -8.63 8.74
N SER A 125 -2.25 -9.96 8.76
CA SER A 125 -1.25 -10.86 9.36
C SER A 125 0.10 -10.70 8.68
N MET A 126 0.14 -10.75 7.34
CA MET A 126 1.36 -10.54 6.56
C MET A 126 1.94 -9.13 6.77
N ALA A 127 1.10 -8.10 6.83
CA ALA A 127 1.57 -6.74 7.09
C ALA A 127 2.24 -6.62 8.47
N THR A 128 1.71 -7.32 9.47
CA THR A 128 2.28 -7.36 10.83
C THR A 128 3.60 -8.12 10.84
N GLU A 129 3.66 -9.30 10.21
CA GLU A 129 4.86 -10.12 10.10
C GLU A 129 6.03 -9.35 9.47
N PHE A 130 5.76 -8.57 8.42
CA PHE A 130 6.77 -7.80 7.71
C PHE A 130 6.95 -6.37 8.25
N SER A 131 6.31 -6.01 9.37
CA SER A 131 6.42 -4.69 9.99
C SER A 131 6.09 -3.54 9.05
N VAL A 132 5.04 -3.68 8.23
CA VAL A 132 4.54 -2.60 7.38
C VAL A 132 4.10 -1.43 8.27
N PRO A 133 4.52 -0.18 7.99
CA PRO A 133 4.16 0.98 8.81
C PRO A 133 2.64 1.16 8.92
N ASN A 134 2.16 1.53 10.12
CA ASN A 134 0.75 1.84 10.36
C ASN A 134 0.56 3.35 10.40
N PHE A 135 -0.43 3.87 9.66
CA PHE A 135 -0.78 5.29 9.69
C PHE A 135 -1.36 5.74 11.05
N ASN A 136 -1.98 4.83 11.81
CA ASN A 136 -2.51 5.09 13.15
C ASN A 136 -1.45 5.15 14.26
N LYS A 137 -0.15 5.03 13.93
CA LYS A 137 0.96 5.08 14.89
C LYS A 137 1.88 6.28 14.73
N TYR A 138 1.46 7.34 14.03
CA TYR A 138 2.11 8.63 14.21
C TYR A 138 1.72 9.21 15.57
N GLU A 139 2.33 8.69 16.63
CA GLU A 139 2.77 9.55 17.72
C GLU A 139 3.60 10.68 17.07
N PRO A 140 3.34 11.94 17.38
CA PRO A 140 4.17 13.02 16.89
C PRO A 140 5.61 12.76 17.36
N LEU A 141 6.56 12.82 16.44
CA LEU A 141 7.99 12.79 16.72
C LEU A 141 8.28 13.62 17.99
N PRO A 142 9.09 13.13 18.94
CA PRO A 142 9.49 13.94 20.09
C PRO A 142 10.09 15.24 19.55
N LYS A 143 9.45 16.36 19.91
CA LYS A 143 9.92 17.69 19.55
C LYS A 143 11.38 17.76 19.97
N ARG A 144 12.29 17.98 19.02
CA ARG A 144 13.69 18.24 19.34
C ARG A 144 13.73 19.35 20.40
N PRO A 145 14.46 19.21 21.52
CA PRO A 145 14.61 20.31 22.46
C PRO A 145 15.17 21.50 21.68
N ARG A 146 14.41 22.58 21.68
CA ARG A 146 14.84 23.88 21.19
C ARG A 146 16.03 24.25 22.09
N LEU A 147 17.24 24.36 21.53
CA LEU A 147 18.33 25.00 22.25
C LEU A 147 17.86 26.41 22.57
N GLU A 148 17.47 26.63 23.82
CA GLU A 148 17.31 27.98 24.35
C GLU A 148 18.68 28.62 24.32
N SER A 149 18.82 29.62 23.45
CA SER A 149 19.96 30.52 23.41
C SER A 149 20.14 31.11 24.81
N GLN A 150 21.20 30.69 25.49
CA GLN A 150 21.61 31.28 26.76
C GLN A 150 21.84 32.77 26.56
N GLN A 151 21.03 33.56 27.26
CA GLN A 151 21.18 34.99 27.37
C GLN A 151 22.29 35.23 28.40
N VAL A 152 23.42 35.76 27.94
CA VAL A 152 24.56 36.15 28.78
C VAL A 152 24.20 37.44 29.51
N PRO A 153 24.22 37.50 30.85
CA PRO A 153 24.05 38.77 31.55
C PRO A 153 25.36 39.54 31.54
N GLY A 154 25.27 40.82 31.17
CA GLY A 154 26.30 41.84 31.42
C GLY A 154 26.09 42.53 32.76
#